data_AF-A0A3M0XZM0-F1
#
_entry.id   AF-A0A3M0XZM0-F1
#
_cell.length_a   1.000
_cell.length_b   1.000
_cell.length_c   1.000
_cell.angle_alpha   90.00
_cell.angle_beta   90.00
_cell.angle_gamma   90.00
#
_symmetry.space_group_name_H-M   'P 1'
#
loop_
_entity.id
_entity.type
_entity.pdbx_description
1 polymer ?
#
loop_
_entity_poly.entity_id
_entity_poly.type
_entity_poly.pdbx_seq_one_letter_code
_entity_poly.pdbx_strand_id
1 'polypeptide(L)'
;GPLWQLWHHKYWVDELYDAVFVRPLRALGRFFFATDTHGIDNILWFIAAIPRGCGWLLRWLQRGALQGYALGMVAGLAILLALWRWMDTTAQW
;
A
#
# COMPACT_ATOMS: atom_id res chain seq x y z
N GLY A 1 15.60 58.33 -14.48
CA GLY A 1 16.61 58.38 -13.41
C GLY A 1 16.37 57.25 -12.41
N PRO A 2 17.36 56.89 -11.58
CA PRO A 2 17.30 55.74 -10.67
C PRO A 2 16.13 55.79 -9.67
N LEU A 3 15.68 56.98 -9.28
CA LEU A 3 14.52 57.18 -8.40
C LEU A 3 13.18 56.78 -9.02
N TRP A 4 13.04 56.82 -10.35
CA TRP A 4 11.82 56.41 -11.05
C TRP A 4 11.65 54.89 -11.06
N GLN A 5 12.76 54.14 -11.14
CA GLN A 5 12.74 52.67 -11.14
C GLN A 5 12.31 52.08 -9.79
N LEU A 6 12.70 52.71 -8.68
CA LEU A 6 12.30 52.32 -7.32
C LEU A 6 10.79 52.48 -7.09
N TRP A 7 10.22 53.59 -7.57
CA TRP A 7 8.78 53.86 -7.46
C TRP A 7 7.97 52.94 -8.39
N HIS A 8 8.47 52.72 -9.61
CA HIS A 8 7.83 51.86 -10.60
C HIS A 8 7.87 50.36 -10.24
N HIS A 9 8.85 49.91 -9.45
CA HIS A 9 8.88 48.55 -8.88
C HIS A 9 8.34 48.48 -7.44
N LYS A 10 7.61 49.52 -6.98
CA LYS A 10 6.91 49.49 -5.68
C LYS A 10 7.81 49.02 -4.52
N TYR A 11 9.04 49.54 -4.47
CA TYR A 11 10.07 49.23 -3.46
C TYR A 11 10.50 47.75 -3.34
N TRP A 12 10.19 46.89 -4.30
CA TRP A 12 10.58 45.46 -4.30
C TRP A 12 10.01 44.65 -3.12
N VAL A 13 9.05 45.23 -2.38
CA VAL A 13 8.48 44.62 -1.17
C VAL A 13 7.67 43.37 -1.51
N ASP A 14 6.91 43.41 -2.61
CA ASP A 14 6.11 42.26 -3.08
C ASP A 14 7.02 41.10 -3.56
N GLU A 15 8.12 41.40 -4.27
CA GLU A 15 9.06 40.37 -4.75
C GLU A 15 9.85 39.73 -3.61
N LEU A 16 10.23 40.52 -2.60
CA LEU A 16 10.86 40.00 -1.39
C LEU A 16 9.91 39.10 -0.62
N TYR A 17 8.63 39.49 -0.46
CA TYR A 17 7.63 38.67 0.21
C TYR A 17 7.35 37.36 -0.54
N ASP A 18 7.23 37.43 -1.87
CA ASP A 18 7.06 36.24 -2.70
C ASP A 18 8.26 35.30 -2.61
N ALA A 19 9.49 35.83 -2.61
CA ALA A 19 10.71 35.04 -2.53
C ALA A 19 10.95 34.43 -1.14
N VAL A 20 10.73 35.19 -0.07
CA VAL A 20 11.09 34.78 1.30
C VAL A 20 9.99 33.94 1.96
N PHE A 21 8.72 34.20 1.66
CA PHE A 21 7.61 33.49 2.31
C PHE A 21 6.86 32.58 1.35
N VAL A 22 6.40 33.09 0.21
CA VAL A 22 5.46 32.36 -0.66
C VAL A 22 6.13 31.16 -1.36
N ARG A 23 7.31 31.37 -1.96
CA ARG A 23 8.07 30.31 -2.65
C ARG A 23 8.48 29.16 -1.72
N PRO A 24 9.06 29.39 -0.53
CA PRO A 24 9.42 28.29 0.37
C PRO A 24 8.19 27.58 0.95
N LEU A 25 7.10 28.29 1.27
CA LEU A 25 5.86 27.64 1.71
C LEU A 25 5.27 26.75 0.61
N ARG A 26 5.25 27.22 -0.66
CA ARG A 26 4.82 26.38 -1.78
C ARG A 26 5.73 25.18 -1.99
N ALA A 27 7.04 25.33 -1.82
CA ALA A 27 7.99 24.24 -1.95
C ALA A 27 7.79 23.18 -0.87
N LEU A 28 7.59 23.59 0.38
CA LEU A 28 7.25 22.69 1.49
C LEU A 28 5.93 21.95 1.24
N GLY A 29 4.89 22.65 0.78
CA GLY A 29 3.62 22.02 0.42
C GLY A 29 3.77 20.95 -0.65
N ARG A 30 4.58 21.21 -1.69
CA ARG A 30 4.88 20.22 -2.73
C ARG A 30 5.69 19.04 -2.20
N PHE A 31 6.60 19.27 -1.26
CA PHE A 31 7.40 18.21 -0.64
C PHE A 31 6.53 17.27 0.18
N PHE A 32 5.65 17.80 1.03
CA PHE A 32 4.71 16.98 1.80
C PHE A 32 3.74 16.22 0.89
N PHE A 33 3.21 16.88 -0.15
CA PHE A 33 2.34 16.22 -1.13
C PHE A 33 3.07 15.08 -1.84
N ALA A 34 4.29 15.31 -2.33
CA ALA A 34 5.08 14.27 -2.98
C ALA A 34 5.40 13.10 -2.04
N THR A 35 5.62 13.38 -0.75
CA THR A 35 5.89 12.35 0.27
C THR A 35 4.65 11.49 0.56
N ASP A 36 3.47 12.09 0.63
CA ASP A 36 2.20 11.39 0.83
C ASP A 36 1.87 10.49 -0.38
N THR A 37 1.91 11.06 -1.59
CA THR A 37 1.56 10.33 -2.82
C THR A 37 2.59 9.26 -3.21
N HIS A 38 3.87 9.41 -2.89
CA HIS A 38 4.87 8.37 -3.21
C HIS A 38 5.18 7.44 -2.04
N GLY A 39 5.02 7.89 -0.80
CA GLY A 39 5.25 7.05 0.37
C GLY A 39 4.00 6.24 0.70
N ILE A 40 2.93 6.93 1.05
CA ILE A 40 1.74 6.32 1.64
C ILE A 40 0.93 5.55 0.60
N ASP A 41 0.71 6.11 -0.59
CA ASP A 41 -0.05 5.39 -1.64
C ASP A 41 0.65 4.11 -2.10
N ASN A 42 1.98 4.13 -2.22
CA ASN A 42 2.74 2.94 -2.62
C ASN A 42 2.63 1.84 -1.55
N ILE A 43 2.71 2.19 -0.26
CA ILE A 43 2.51 1.23 0.84
C ILE A 43 1.09 0.65 0.79
N LEU A 44 0.09 1.48 0.58
CA LEU A 44 -1.30 1.06 0.41
C LEU A 44 -1.47 0.09 -0.77
N TRP A 45 -0.82 0.38 -1.90
CA TRP A 45 -0.85 -0.49 -3.07
C TRP A 45 -0.23 -1.86 -2.77
N PHE A 46 0.90 -1.89 -2.05
CA PHE A 46 1.55 -3.13 -1.61
C PHE A 46 0.63 -3.95 -0.69
N ILE A 47 0.02 -3.32 0.31
CA ILE A 47 -0.89 -4.01 1.23
C ILE A 47 -2.11 -4.54 0.48
N ALA A 48 -2.66 -3.78 -0.47
CA ALA A 48 -3.79 -4.19 -1.30
C ALA A 48 -3.42 -5.28 -2.32
N ALA A 49 -2.16 -5.36 -2.75
CA ALA A 49 -1.68 -6.39 -3.68
C ALA A 49 -1.68 -7.79 -3.05
N ILE A 50 -1.42 -7.90 -1.74
CA ILE A 50 -1.38 -9.18 -1.01
C ILE A 50 -2.71 -9.96 -1.12
N PRO A 51 -3.87 -9.45 -0.68
CA PRO A 51 -5.13 -10.18 -0.76
C PRO A 51 -5.57 -10.42 -2.20
N ARG A 52 -5.23 -9.52 -3.14
CA ARG A 52 -5.49 -9.71 -4.57
C ARG A 52 -4.68 -10.89 -5.14
N GLY A 53 -3.41 -10.99 -4.76
CA GLY A 53 -2.53 -12.12 -5.10
C GLY A 53 -3.02 -13.43 -4.51
N CYS A 54 -3.38 -13.44 -3.21
CA CYS A 54 -3.99 -14.60 -2.56
C CYS A 54 -5.27 -15.04 -3.28
N GLY A 55 -6.17 -14.11 -3.62
CA GLY A 55 -7.38 -14.41 -4.36
C GLY A 55 -7.11 -14.96 -5.76
N TRP A 56 -6.06 -14.49 -6.45
CA TRP A 56 -5.65 -15.04 -7.74
C TRP A 56 -5.12 -16.46 -7.62
N LEU A 57 -4.28 -16.74 -6.61
CA LEU A 57 -3.77 -18.09 -6.33
C LEU A 57 -4.90 -19.06 -5.95
N LEU A 58 -5.85 -18.61 -5.13
CA LEU A 58 -6.99 -19.43 -4.72
C LEU A 58 -7.90 -19.75 -5.92
N ARG A 59 -8.11 -18.78 -6.82
CA ARG A 59 -8.78 -19.01 -8.10
C ARG A 59 -8.03 -20.00 -9.00
N TRP A 60 -6.69 -20.02 -8.95
CA TRP A 60 -5.89 -21.02 -9.67
C TRP A 60 -6.16 -22.45 -9.21
N LEU A 61 -6.34 -22.64 -7.90
CA LEU A 61 -6.67 -23.95 -7.32
C LEU A 61 -8.07 -24.44 -7.70
N GLN A 62 -8.98 -23.52 -8.02
CA GLN A 62 -10.40 -23.78 -8.28
C GLN A 62 -10.75 -23.89 -9.79
N ARG A 63 -9.78 -24.09 -10.70
CA ARG A 63 -9.97 -24.09 -12.17
C ARG A 63 -10.85 -25.23 -12.75
N GLY A 64 -11.65 -25.92 -11.93
CA GLY A 64 -12.68 -26.84 -12.43
C GLY A 64 -12.18 -28.25 -12.78
N ALA A 65 -10.95 -28.62 -12.41
CA ALA A 65 -10.52 -30.02 -12.47
C ALA A 65 -11.16 -30.80 -11.31
N LEU A 66 -12.21 -31.58 -11.60
CA LEU A 66 -12.92 -32.41 -10.62
C LEU A 66 -11.96 -33.31 -9.81
N GLN A 67 -10.88 -33.76 -10.46
CA GLN A 67 -9.82 -34.56 -9.86
C GLN A 67 -9.03 -33.82 -8.78
N GLY A 68 -8.85 -32.49 -8.91
CA GLY A 68 -8.21 -31.66 -7.89
C GLY A 68 -9.07 -31.54 -6.63
N TYR A 69 -10.39 -31.41 -6.79
CA TYR A 69 -11.33 -31.42 -5.66
C TYR A 69 -11.35 -32.79 -4.96
N ALA A 70 -11.37 -33.88 -5.72
CA ALA A 70 -11.35 -35.24 -5.16
C ALA A 70 -10.08 -35.52 -4.36
N LEU A 71 -8.90 -35.14 -4.88
CA LEU A 71 -7.64 -35.24 -4.15
C LEU A 71 -7.64 -34.37 -2.88
N GLY A 72 -8.17 -33.15 -2.95
CA GLY A 72 -8.32 -32.28 -1.78
C GLY A 72 -9.21 -32.89 -0.69
N MET A 73 -10.33 -33.52 -1.07
CA MET A 73 -11.23 -34.20 -0.14
C MET A 73 -10.58 -35.42 0.52
N VAL A 74 -9.87 -36.26 -0.25
CA VAL A 74 -9.16 -37.43 0.29
C VAL A 74 -8.03 -37.00 1.21
N ALA A 75 -7.26 -35.97 0.85
CA ALA A 75 -6.22 -35.40 1.70
C ALA A 75 -6.80 -34.84 3.00
N GLY A 76 -7.92 -34.11 2.93
CA GLY A 76 -8.63 -33.59 4.11
C GLY A 76 -9.10 -34.71 5.04
N LEU A 77 -9.69 -35.77 4.49
CA LEU A 77 -10.09 -36.95 5.25
C LEU A 77 -8.90 -37.64 5.93
N ALA A 78 -7.78 -37.81 5.21
CA ALA A 78 -6.57 -38.41 5.78
C ALA A 78 -6.00 -37.59 6.95
N ILE A 79 -6.01 -36.26 6.86
CA ILE A 79 -5.59 -35.36 7.93
C ILE A 79 -6.51 -35.49 9.15
N LEU A 80 -7.83 -35.48 8.94
CA LEU A 80 -8.80 -35.64 10.03
C LEU A 80 -8.63 -36.98 10.76
N LEU A 81 -8.41 -38.06 10.02
CA LEU A 81 -8.17 -39.38 10.60
C LEU A 81 -6.84 -39.43 11.37
N ALA A 82 -5.78 -38.81 10.85
CA ALA A 82 -4.50 -38.71 11.53
C ALA A 82 -4.61 -37.89 12.83
N LEU A 83 -5.32 -36.76 12.79
CA LEU A 83 -5.58 -35.93 13.97
C LEU A 83 -6.42 -36.66 15.01
N TRP A 84 -7.50 -37.32 14.57
CA TRP A 84 -8.34 -38.13 15.46
C TRP A 84 -7.52 -39.25 16.12
N ARG A 85 -6.70 -39.95 15.34
CA ARG A 85 -5.82 -41.00 15.86
C ARG A 85 -4.81 -40.45 16.87
N TRP A 86 -4.23 -39.28 16.60
CA TRP A 86 -3.30 -38.61 17.51
C TRP A 86 -4.00 -38.21 18.83
N MET A 87 -5.20 -37.63 18.75
CA MET A 87 -6.00 -37.27 19.92
C MET A 87 -6.36 -38.48 20.78
N ASP A 88 -6.77 -39.58 20.16
CA ASP A 88 -7.06 -40.85 20.84
C ASP A 88 -5.85 -41.35 21.64
N THR A 89 -4.64 -41.29 21.07
CA THR A 89 -3.42 -41.69 21.79
C THR A 89 -3.05 -40.79 22.96
N THR A 90 -3.47 -39.52 22.96
CA THR A 90 -3.23 -38.59 24.08
C THR A 90 -4.26 -38.70 25.20
N ALA A 91 -5.43 -39.28 24.93
CA ALA A 91 -6.54 -39.39 25.89
C ALA A 91 -6.44 -40.63 26.82
N GLN A 92 -5.46 -41.52 26.60
CA GLN A 92 -5.28 -42.76 27.37
C GLN A 92 -4.33 -42.63 28.58
N TRP A 93 -4.05 -41.40 29.04
CA TRP A 93 -3.27 -41.10 30.25
C TRP A 93 -4.13 -40.46 31.33
#